data_AF-A0A8H7L2N9-F1
#
_entry.id   AF-A0A8H7L2N9-F1
#
_cell.length_a   1.000
_cell.length_b   1.000
_cell.length_c   1.000
_cell.angle_alpha   90.00
_cell.angle_beta   90.00
_cell.angle_gamma   90.00
#
_symmetry.space_group_name_H-M   'P 1'
#
loop_
_entity.id
_entity.type
_entity.pdbx_description
1 polymer ?
#
loop_
_entity_poly.entity_id
_entity_poly.type
_entity_poly.pdbx_seq_one_letter_code
_entity_poly.pdbx_strand_id
1 'polypeptide(L)'
;MDHSIPMPQWENHPRYGVVHASGCTTCTQFISHMIDAAFDNDISFQAAREDLKRGVGSASAQGGCSQIGRAGKACGKLVDETQKEVDLLRARLQESQAECAQLKQRLKAFRKRGPGRDGTAKLYSSSSSSGRISPPYFDGDDFSIATDGFTSPSSPVSWDILDDSFSSVPTDMRMLKKPKTVKQMKALMFDAHQPGNEDALLMVQELCREAHDTPRESRMDFQKYLLSAWRRPVSLDEDDTSLRYAPSGPDNPTFDAPAEEWYMYYQARPSSFELPRGIRRDSEGRPFLSDVKAFRTVARLGPTRSEEDADIRPRYKRLVMILFFVPGLYLRAITKSGLTIPGTITYAHMKWSSGAGVVTVNDVARHFATCGITAHDADHELGPWARECFADALRKGELEDLKLEGLLESLPID
;
A
#
# COMPACT_ATOMS: atom_id res chain seq x y z
N MET A 1 18.97 -52.20 24.35
CA MET A 1 17.82 -51.55 23.70
C MET A 1 17.75 -50.16 24.26
N ASP A 2 18.25 -49.17 23.50
CA ASP A 2 18.25 -47.78 23.93
C ASP A 2 16.83 -47.23 23.84
N HIS A 3 16.21 -47.02 25.00
CA HIS A 3 14.98 -46.24 25.12
C HIS A 3 15.36 -44.76 25.21
N SER A 4 15.78 -44.19 24.08
CA SER A 4 15.90 -42.74 23.96
C SER A 4 14.48 -42.16 24.07
N ILE A 5 14.16 -41.57 25.22
CA ILE A 5 12.90 -40.85 25.42
C ILE A 5 12.90 -39.68 24.44
N PRO A 6 11.97 -39.62 23.47
CA PRO A 6 11.92 -38.52 22.51
C PRO A 6 11.69 -37.22 23.28
N MET A 7 12.57 -36.24 23.06
CA MET A 7 12.37 -34.92 23.65
C MET A 7 11.11 -34.29 23.05
N PRO A 8 10.25 -33.67 23.88
CA PRO A 8 9.05 -33.02 23.38
C PRO A 8 9.45 -31.87 22.44
N GLN A 9 8.92 -31.90 21.22
CA GLN A 9 9.09 -30.83 20.26
C GLN A 9 8.21 -29.66 20.70
N TRP A 10 8.79 -28.48 20.92
CA TRP A 10 8.04 -27.27 21.26
C TRP A 10 7.59 -26.55 19.98
N GLU A 11 6.36 -26.07 19.96
CA GLU A 11 5.75 -25.33 18.85
C GLU A 11 5.07 -24.05 19.37
N ASN A 12 5.02 -23.02 18.52
CA ASN A 12 4.31 -21.78 18.82
C ASN A 12 2.95 -21.81 18.11
N HIS A 13 1.87 -21.75 18.88
CA HIS A 13 0.53 -21.74 18.32
C HIS A 13 0.30 -20.42 17.55
N PRO A 14 0.17 -20.46 16.20
CA PRO A 14 0.27 -19.28 15.35
C PRO A 14 -0.83 -18.24 15.62
N ARG A 15 -1.98 -18.68 16.14
CA ARG A 15 -3.14 -17.82 16.45
C ARG A 15 -3.04 -17.07 17.79
N TYR A 16 -2.32 -17.61 18.78
CA TYR A 16 -2.31 -17.08 20.16
C TYR A 16 -0.92 -16.73 20.68
N GLY A 17 0.13 -17.07 19.94
CA GLY A 17 1.51 -16.83 20.39
C GLY A 17 1.89 -17.69 21.61
N VAL A 18 1.14 -18.76 21.91
CA VAL A 18 1.39 -19.64 23.05
C VAL A 18 2.37 -20.72 22.63
N VAL A 19 3.50 -20.81 23.32
CA VAL A 19 4.49 -21.88 23.10
C VAL A 19 4.11 -23.10 23.92
N HIS A 20 3.95 -24.26 23.28
CA HIS A 20 3.56 -25.51 23.93
C HIS A 20 4.29 -26.72 23.34
N ALA A 21 4.28 -27.85 24.05
CA ALA A 21 4.79 -29.10 23.50
C ALA A 21 3.79 -29.67 22.47
N SER A 22 4.33 -30.17 21.36
CA SER A 22 3.57 -30.79 20.29
C SER A 22 2.86 -32.04 20.81
N GLY A 23 1.56 -32.13 20.55
CA GLY A 23 0.69 -33.18 21.09
C GLY A 23 0.31 -33.01 22.58
N CYS A 24 0.60 -31.87 23.21
CA CYS A 24 0.19 -31.61 24.60
C CYS A 24 -1.33 -31.37 24.69
N THR A 25 -2.07 -32.39 25.14
CA THR A 25 -3.53 -32.33 25.28
C THR A 25 -4.00 -31.25 26.25
N THR A 26 -3.24 -30.97 27.31
CA THR A 26 -3.55 -29.90 28.27
C THR A 26 -3.51 -28.52 27.62
N CYS A 27 -2.49 -28.26 26.80
CA CYS A 27 -2.38 -26.99 26.08
C CYS A 27 -3.49 -26.86 25.02
N THR A 28 -3.80 -27.95 24.31
CA THR A 28 -4.93 -27.98 23.36
C THR A 28 -6.26 -27.69 24.04
N GLN A 29 -6.54 -28.31 25.19
CA GLN A 29 -7.78 -28.07 25.94
C GLN A 29 -7.86 -26.64 26.48
N PHE A 30 -6.76 -26.11 27.00
CA PHE A 30 -6.70 -24.71 27.45
C PHE A 30 -6.97 -23.73 26.31
N ILE A 31 -6.32 -23.93 25.16
CA ILE A 31 -6.52 -23.09 23.97
C ILE A 31 -7.98 -23.20 23.50
N SER A 32 -8.53 -24.41 23.38
CA SER A 32 -9.95 -24.62 23.02
C SER A 32 -10.88 -23.90 23.99
N HIS A 33 -10.68 -24.03 25.30
CA HIS A 33 -11.54 -23.38 26.27
C HIS A 33 -11.46 -21.84 26.20
N MET A 34 -10.27 -21.27 25.99
CA MET A 34 -10.15 -19.83 25.75
C MET A 34 -10.85 -19.39 24.45
N ILE A 35 -10.83 -20.23 23.41
CA ILE A 35 -11.54 -19.99 22.15
C ILE A 35 -13.04 -19.97 22.40
N ASP A 36 -13.57 -21.02 23.03
CA ASP A 36 -14.99 -21.18 23.30
C ASP A 36 -15.50 -20.00 24.16
N ALA A 37 -14.78 -19.65 25.23
CA ALA A 37 -15.14 -18.52 26.10
C ALA A 37 -15.06 -17.15 25.40
N ALA A 38 -14.09 -16.96 24.49
CA ALA A 38 -14.01 -15.74 23.68
C ALA A 38 -15.16 -15.67 22.66
N PHE A 39 -15.52 -16.80 22.07
CA PHE A 39 -16.53 -16.91 21.02
C PHE A 39 -17.95 -16.75 21.56
N ASP A 40 -18.25 -17.39 22.68
CA ASP A 40 -19.54 -17.27 23.38
C ASP A 40 -19.71 -15.89 24.04
N ASN A 41 -18.70 -15.02 23.91
CA ASN A 41 -18.63 -13.71 24.54
C ASN A 41 -18.88 -13.80 26.05
N ASP A 42 -18.25 -14.81 26.69
CA ASP A 42 -18.41 -15.06 28.10
C ASP A 42 -17.99 -13.82 28.90
N ILE A 43 -18.94 -13.31 29.69
CA ILE A 43 -18.78 -12.07 30.47
C ILE A 43 -17.59 -12.18 31.43
N SER A 44 -17.36 -13.37 32.01
CA SER A 44 -16.26 -13.60 32.94
C SER A 44 -14.91 -13.60 32.23
N PHE A 45 -14.84 -14.14 31.01
CA PHE A 45 -13.65 -14.12 30.17
C PHE A 45 -13.29 -12.69 29.73
N GLN A 46 -14.28 -11.92 29.28
CA GLN A 46 -14.06 -10.52 28.89
C GLN A 46 -13.62 -9.66 30.08
N ALA A 47 -14.22 -9.86 31.26
CA ALA A 47 -13.82 -9.18 32.49
C ALA A 47 -12.36 -9.50 32.86
N ALA A 48 -11.97 -10.77 32.83
CA ALA A 48 -10.59 -11.19 33.10
C ALA A 48 -9.59 -10.64 32.07
N ARG A 49 -10.00 -10.53 30.80
CA ARG A 49 -9.16 -9.97 29.73
C ARG A 49 -8.94 -8.46 29.91
N GLU A 50 -9.99 -7.72 30.26
CA GLU A 50 -9.87 -6.30 30.59
C GLU A 50 -9.08 -6.07 31.89
N ASP A 51 -9.17 -6.96 32.88
CA ASP A 51 -8.32 -6.94 34.07
C ASP A 51 -6.85 -7.17 33.73
N LEU A 52 -6.54 -8.13 32.85
CA LEU A 52 -5.19 -8.37 32.38
C LEU A 52 -4.63 -7.14 31.64
N LYS A 53 -5.44 -6.54 30.75
CA LYS A 53 -5.09 -5.32 30.01
C LYS A 53 -4.83 -4.14 30.95
N ARG A 54 -5.69 -3.97 31.96
CA ARG A 54 -5.49 -2.98 33.02
C ARG A 54 -4.23 -3.25 33.82
N GLY A 55 -3.94 -4.51 34.16
CA GLY A 55 -2.74 -4.91 34.90
C GLY A 55 -1.43 -4.67 34.15
N VAL A 56 -1.40 -4.99 32.85
CA VAL A 56 -0.22 -4.75 31.99
C VAL A 56 0.01 -3.26 31.75
N GLY A 57 -1.06 -2.47 31.57
CA GLY A 57 -0.96 -1.02 31.41
C GLY A 57 -0.59 -0.27 32.69
N SER A 58 -1.10 -0.71 33.86
CA SER A 58 -0.84 -0.05 35.15
C SER A 58 0.53 -0.39 35.74
N ALA A 59 1.06 -1.59 35.51
CA ALA A 59 2.42 -1.95 35.90
C ALA A 59 3.50 -1.10 35.19
N SER A 60 3.18 -0.50 34.04
CA SER A 60 4.08 0.40 33.33
C SER A 60 4.09 1.84 33.87
N ALA A 61 3.09 2.25 34.64
CA ALA A 61 2.93 3.63 35.10
C ALA A 61 3.24 3.82 36.59
N GLN A 62 3.17 2.76 37.41
CA GLN A 62 3.37 2.87 38.86
C GLN A 62 4.52 1.95 39.30
N GLY A 63 5.72 2.55 39.36
CA GLY A 63 6.93 1.87 39.81
C GLY A 63 6.76 1.26 41.21
N GLY A 64 7.20 0.02 41.39
CA GLY A 64 7.29 -0.58 42.72
C GLY A 64 7.23 -2.10 42.80
N CYS A 65 8.07 -2.82 42.05
CA CYS A 65 8.45 -4.17 42.49
C CYS A 65 9.97 -4.36 42.35
N SER A 66 10.67 -4.17 43.46
CA SER A 66 12.14 -4.18 43.59
C SER A 66 12.82 -5.51 43.27
N GLN A 67 12.10 -6.52 42.78
CA GLN A 67 12.64 -7.84 42.43
C GLN A 67 12.87 -8.07 40.92
N ILE A 68 12.40 -7.20 40.02
CA ILE A 68 12.67 -7.30 38.56
C ILE A 68 13.85 -6.39 38.13
N GLY A 69 14.60 -5.82 39.08
CA GLY A 69 15.74 -4.93 38.79
C GLY A 69 16.94 -5.58 38.09
N ARG A 70 16.97 -6.90 37.90
CA ARG A 70 18.04 -7.61 37.16
C ARG A 70 17.69 -7.95 35.70
N ALA A 71 16.41 -8.05 35.33
CA ALA A 71 16.03 -8.39 33.95
C ALA A 71 16.00 -7.16 33.02
N GLY A 72 15.63 -5.98 33.52
CA GLY A 72 15.61 -4.74 32.72
C GLY A 72 16.99 -4.28 32.23
N LYS A 73 18.05 -4.52 33.01
CA LYS A 73 19.43 -4.23 32.58
C LYS A 73 19.92 -5.12 31.43
N ALA A 74 19.42 -6.35 31.33
CA ALA A 74 19.78 -7.25 30.24
C ALA A 74 19.16 -6.81 28.90
N CYS A 75 17.92 -6.29 28.93
CA CYS A 75 17.24 -5.81 27.73
C CYS A 75 17.90 -4.54 27.16
N GLY A 76 18.26 -3.58 28.02
CA GLY A 76 18.99 -2.37 27.58
C GLY A 76 20.35 -2.70 26.93
N LYS A 77 21.08 -3.65 27.51
CA LYS A 77 22.37 -4.09 26.95
C LYS A 77 22.23 -4.72 25.57
N LEU A 78 21.17 -5.51 25.35
CA LEU A 78 20.91 -6.13 24.04
C LEU A 78 20.53 -5.08 22.98
N VAL A 79 19.75 -4.07 23.34
CA VAL A 79 19.41 -2.95 22.45
C VAL A 79 20.67 -2.15 22.08
N ASP A 80 21.54 -1.87 23.06
CA ASP A 80 22.81 -1.17 22.79
C ASP A 80 23.78 -1.99 21.92
N GLU A 81 23.85 -3.31 22.13
CA GLU A 81 24.69 -4.22 21.33
C GLU A 81 24.17 -4.35 19.89
N THR A 82 22.86 -4.49 19.72
CA THR A 82 22.22 -4.54 18.39
C THR A 82 22.34 -3.21 17.64
N GLN A 83 22.21 -2.07 18.32
CA GLN A 83 22.41 -0.76 17.71
C GLN A 83 23.85 -0.57 17.22
N LYS A 84 24.85 -1.00 18.00
CA LYS A 84 26.27 -0.99 17.59
C LYS A 84 26.53 -1.87 16.38
N GLU A 85 25.89 -3.04 16.30
CA GLU A 85 26.02 -3.94 15.16
C GLU A 85 25.42 -3.31 13.89
N VAL A 86 24.24 -2.68 13.99
CA VAL A 86 23.61 -1.96 12.88
C VAL A 86 24.52 -0.84 12.37
N ASP A 87 25.13 -0.06 13.26
CA ASP A 87 26.01 1.04 12.86
C ASP A 87 27.32 0.54 12.23
N LEU A 88 27.87 -0.57 12.72
CA LEU A 88 29.03 -1.24 12.11
C LEU A 88 28.72 -1.79 10.71
N LEU A 89 27.53 -2.38 10.52
CA LEU A 89 27.08 -2.86 9.23
C LEU A 89 26.85 -1.72 8.23
N ARG A 90 26.29 -0.58 8.67
CA ARG A 90 26.16 0.63 7.85
C ARG A 90 27.52 1.18 7.41
N ALA A 91 28.50 1.21 8.30
CA ALA A 91 29.86 1.64 7.98
C ALA A 91 30.51 0.72 6.92
N ARG A 92 30.40 -0.60 7.07
CA ARG A 92 30.89 -1.58 6.07
C ARG A 92 30.21 -1.44 4.72
N LEU A 93 28.90 -1.16 4.71
CA LEU A 93 28.15 -0.94 3.47
C LEU A 93 28.66 0.31 2.75
N GLN A 94 28.91 1.41 3.47
CA GLN A 94 29.48 2.63 2.89
C GLN A 94 30.90 2.42 2.33
N GLU A 95 31.75 1.67 3.04
CA GLU A 95 33.10 1.33 2.58
C GLU A 95 33.05 0.52 1.27
N SER A 96 32.21 -0.52 1.21
CA SER A 96 32.03 -1.33 0.00
C SER A 96 31.47 -0.53 -1.18
N GLN A 97 30.54 0.41 -0.91
CA GLN A 97 30.02 1.32 -1.93
C GLN A 97 31.11 2.26 -2.47
N ALA A 98 31.99 2.78 -1.61
CA ALA A 98 33.12 3.62 -2.00
C ALA A 98 34.14 2.83 -2.85
N GLU A 99 34.45 1.58 -2.48
CA GLU A 99 35.33 0.70 -3.26
C GLU A 99 34.74 0.42 -4.66
N CYS A 100 33.44 0.11 -4.73
CA CYS A 100 32.73 -0.08 -6.00
C CYS A 100 32.80 1.18 -6.88
N ALA A 101 32.67 2.37 -6.29
CA ALA A 101 32.79 3.64 -7.01
C ALA A 101 34.22 3.84 -7.56
N GLN A 102 35.26 3.55 -6.77
CA GLN A 102 36.65 3.62 -7.22
C GLN A 102 36.95 2.64 -8.36
N LEU A 103 36.48 1.39 -8.27
CA LEU A 103 36.64 0.39 -9.32
C LEU A 103 35.97 0.81 -10.63
N LYS A 104 34.75 1.38 -10.54
CA LYS A 104 34.05 1.96 -11.71
C LYS A 104 34.85 3.09 -12.36
N GLN A 105 35.44 3.99 -11.55
CA GLN A 105 36.31 5.05 -12.06
C GLN A 105 37.58 4.50 -12.74
N ARG A 106 38.23 3.49 -12.15
CA ARG A 106 39.40 2.82 -12.76
C ARG A 106 39.06 2.17 -14.10
N LEU A 107 37.93 1.46 -14.19
CA LEU A 107 37.46 0.88 -15.46
C LEU A 107 37.18 1.95 -16.51
N LYS A 108 36.60 3.09 -16.12
CA LYS A 108 36.38 4.23 -17.03
C LYS A 108 37.71 4.82 -17.51
N ALA A 109 38.73 4.90 -16.66
CA ALA A 109 40.07 5.37 -17.03
C ALA A 109 40.79 4.39 -17.98
N PHE A 110 40.68 3.08 -17.74
CA PHE A 110 41.21 2.05 -18.65
C PHE A 110 40.53 2.11 -20.02
N ARG A 111 39.21 2.28 -20.07
CA ARG A 111 38.47 2.47 -21.34
C ARG A 111 38.89 3.72 -22.09
N LYS A 112 39.19 4.83 -21.39
CA LYS A 112 39.67 6.08 -22.01
C LYS A 112 41.10 5.99 -22.52
N ARG A 113 41.99 5.20 -21.89
CA ARG A 113 43.34 4.88 -22.39
C ARG A 113 43.27 3.85 -23.53
N GLY A 114 42.38 4.08 -24.50
CA GLY A 114 42.15 3.19 -25.64
C GLY A 114 43.46 2.62 -26.17
N PRO A 115 43.45 1.34 -26.61
CA PRO A 115 44.66 0.58 -26.90
C PRO A 115 45.59 1.46 -27.72
N GLY A 116 46.74 1.79 -27.10
CA GLY A 116 47.73 2.67 -27.67
C GLY A 116 47.93 2.26 -29.12
N ARG A 117 47.57 3.17 -30.02
CA ARG A 117 47.71 3.04 -31.46
C ARG A 117 49.19 3.19 -31.81
N ASP A 118 50.05 2.43 -31.14
CA ASP A 118 51.45 2.29 -31.47
C ASP A 118 51.55 1.16 -32.48
N GLY A 119 51.73 1.59 -33.72
CA GLY A 119 51.73 0.72 -34.88
C GLY A 119 52.80 -0.35 -34.78
N THR A 120 52.47 -1.53 -35.29
CA THR A 120 53.21 -2.21 -36.36
C THR A 120 52.60 -3.58 -36.59
N ALA A 121 51.74 -3.69 -37.61
CA ALA A 121 51.67 -4.86 -38.48
C ALA A 121 50.74 -4.53 -39.65
N LYS A 122 51.30 -3.87 -40.66
CA LYS A 122 51.06 -4.34 -42.03
C LYS A 122 51.39 -5.83 -42.00
N LEU A 123 50.45 -6.69 -42.39
CA LEU A 123 50.65 -7.65 -43.47
C LEU A 123 49.44 -8.59 -43.60
N TYR A 124 49.02 -8.68 -44.86
CA TYR A 124 48.23 -9.72 -45.52
C TYR A 124 46.75 -9.92 -45.16
N SER A 125 45.95 -9.30 -46.03
CA SER A 125 44.77 -9.88 -46.67
C SER A 125 44.70 -11.39 -46.64
N SER A 126 43.56 -11.92 -46.20
CA SER A 126 42.90 -13.05 -46.85
C SER A 126 41.41 -12.99 -46.53
N SER A 127 40.68 -12.66 -47.59
CA SER A 127 39.27 -12.95 -47.85
C SER A 127 38.73 -14.20 -47.17
N SER A 128 37.60 -14.07 -46.47
CA SER A 128 36.51 -15.03 -46.55
C SER A 128 35.19 -14.42 -46.09
N SER A 129 34.20 -14.64 -46.94
CA SER A 129 32.77 -14.38 -46.84
C SER A 129 32.13 -14.73 -45.50
N SER A 130 31.11 -13.97 -45.12
CA SER A 130 29.73 -14.43 -44.89
C SER A 130 29.07 -13.70 -43.71
N GLY A 131 27.79 -13.34 -43.90
CA GLY A 131 26.86 -13.12 -42.80
C GLY A 131 26.67 -11.68 -42.33
N ARG A 132 25.88 -10.91 -43.09
CA ARG A 132 25.18 -9.74 -42.55
C ARG A 132 24.14 -10.21 -41.54
N ILE A 133 24.35 -9.95 -40.26
CA ILE A 133 23.27 -9.78 -39.27
C ILE A 133 23.60 -8.51 -38.49
N SER A 134 22.82 -7.47 -38.76
CA SER A 134 22.84 -6.20 -38.03
C SER A 134 22.31 -6.41 -36.60
N PRO A 135 22.99 -5.91 -35.57
CA PRO A 135 22.37 -5.53 -34.32
C PRO A 135 22.08 -4.02 -34.33
N PRO A 136 20.97 -3.57 -33.73
CA PRO A 136 20.56 -2.18 -33.78
C PRO A 136 21.48 -1.29 -32.94
N TYR A 137 21.90 -0.23 -33.62
CA TYR A 137 22.23 1.10 -33.17
C TYR A 137 21.61 1.46 -31.79
N PHE A 138 22.45 1.62 -30.78
CA PHE A 138 22.12 2.27 -29.51
C PHE A 138 22.90 3.58 -29.47
N ASP A 139 22.28 4.64 -29.98
CA ASP A 139 22.81 6.00 -29.94
C ASP A 139 22.66 6.51 -28.50
N GLY A 140 23.79 6.54 -27.80
CA GLY A 140 23.92 7.12 -26.47
C GLY A 140 24.65 8.44 -26.58
N ASP A 141 23.93 9.49 -26.92
CA ASP A 141 24.43 10.87 -26.89
C ASP A 141 24.01 11.57 -25.60
N ASP A 142 25.04 12.01 -24.89
CA ASP A 142 25.19 13.30 -24.22
C ASP A 142 24.10 13.79 -23.23
N PHE A 143 24.35 13.53 -21.94
CA PHE A 143 24.08 14.50 -20.89
C PHE A 143 25.34 14.73 -20.07
N SER A 144 26.17 15.66 -20.55
CA SER A 144 27.20 16.32 -19.76
C SER A 144 26.53 17.34 -18.84
N ILE A 145 26.27 16.98 -17.59
CA ILE A 145 25.94 17.94 -16.53
C ILE A 145 27.25 18.56 -16.04
N ALA A 146 27.41 19.86 -16.30
CA ALA A 146 28.43 20.69 -15.69
C ALA A 146 28.21 20.74 -14.18
N THR A 147 29.19 20.28 -13.41
CA THR A 147 29.26 20.49 -11.96
C THR A 147 30.03 21.78 -11.71
N ASP A 148 29.32 22.89 -11.54
CA ASP A 148 29.90 24.09 -10.94
C ASP A 148 29.74 24.02 -9.42
N GLY A 149 30.89 24.19 -8.75
CA GLY A 149 31.05 24.03 -7.33
C GLY A 149 30.33 25.09 -6.52
N PHE A 150 29.73 24.65 -5.42
CA PHE A 150 29.46 25.52 -4.29
C PHE A 150 30.12 24.94 -3.05
N THR A 151 31.00 25.77 -2.50
CA THR A 151 31.72 25.63 -1.24
C THR A 151 30.77 25.47 -0.07
N SER A 152 31.03 24.46 0.77
CA SER A 152 30.48 24.38 2.13
C SER A 152 30.94 25.57 2.97
N PRO A 153 30.09 26.02 3.90
CA PRO A 153 30.58 26.34 5.23
C PRO A 153 29.86 25.54 6.31
N SER A 154 30.69 24.93 7.13
CA SER A 154 30.40 24.27 8.39
C SER A 154 30.04 25.28 9.50
N SER A 155 28.90 25.08 10.16
CA SER A 155 28.77 25.16 11.64
C SER A 155 27.36 24.76 12.11
N PRO A 156 27.22 24.22 13.33
CA PRO A 156 25.97 23.65 13.85
C PRO A 156 25.11 24.74 14.48
N VAL A 157 23.87 24.89 14.02
CA VAL A 157 22.90 25.78 14.67
C VAL A 157 22.05 24.95 15.63
N SER A 158 22.17 25.32 16.90
CA SER A 158 21.36 24.86 18.04
C SER A 158 19.90 25.23 17.84
N TRP A 159 19.00 24.25 17.98
CA TRP A 159 17.54 24.45 17.87
C TRP A 159 16.86 24.84 19.19
N ASP A 160 17.64 25.07 20.25
CA ASP A 160 17.12 25.60 21.50
C ASP A 160 17.35 27.11 21.54
N ILE A 161 16.25 27.87 21.72
CA ILE A 161 16.12 29.35 21.90
C ILE A 161 15.62 30.11 20.66
N LEU A 162 14.31 30.02 20.40
CA LEU A 162 13.42 31.09 19.90
C LEU A 162 12.03 30.77 20.48
N ASP A 163 11.77 31.14 21.73
CA ASP A 163 11.15 32.40 22.14
C ASP A 163 9.76 32.66 21.53
N ASP A 164 8.82 32.71 22.46
CA ASP A 164 7.38 32.54 22.35
C ASP A 164 6.74 33.90 22.04
N SER A 165 7.09 34.47 20.89
CA SER A 165 6.67 35.81 20.49
C SER A 165 6.50 35.97 18.97
N PHE A 166 5.71 35.09 18.36
CA PHE A 166 4.92 35.51 17.20
C PHE A 166 3.67 36.22 17.69
N SER A 167 3.88 37.52 17.88
CA SER A 167 2.87 38.55 18.05
C SER A 167 1.64 38.25 17.19
N SER A 168 0.51 38.07 17.86
CA SER A 168 -0.84 38.17 17.36
C SER A 168 -1.06 39.51 16.65
N VAL A 169 -0.68 39.60 15.39
CA VAL A 169 -1.23 40.62 14.50
C VAL A 169 -2.67 40.17 14.26
N PRO A 170 -3.69 40.97 14.60
CA PRO A 170 -5.05 40.67 14.20
C PRO A 170 -5.08 40.86 12.68
N THR A 171 -4.81 39.78 11.93
CA THR A 171 -5.23 39.69 10.54
C THR A 171 -6.72 39.90 10.61
N ASP A 172 -7.18 41.06 10.14
CA ASP A 172 -8.58 41.38 9.91
C ASP A 172 -9.05 40.36 8.87
N MET A 173 -9.37 39.15 9.35
CA MET A 173 -9.93 38.06 8.58
C MET A 173 -11.31 38.55 8.18
N ARG A 174 -11.34 39.36 7.12
CA ARG A 174 -12.56 39.73 6.42
C ARG A 174 -13.24 38.42 6.11
N MET A 175 -14.23 38.06 6.92
CA MET A 175 -14.90 36.78 6.84
C MET A 175 -15.40 36.60 5.42
N LEU A 176 -14.68 35.80 4.63
CA LEU A 176 -15.03 35.54 3.26
C LEU A 176 -16.44 34.94 3.30
N LYS A 177 -17.39 35.61 2.64
CA LYS A 177 -18.78 35.17 2.67
C LYS A 177 -18.87 33.83 1.95
N LYS A 178 -19.45 32.82 2.61
CA LYS A 178 -19.69 31.51 1.99
C LYS A 178 -20.42 31.69 0.65
N PRO A 179 -19.93 31.10 -0.45
CA PRO A 179 -20.55 31.22 -1.76
C PRO A 179 -21.93 30.57 -1.75
N LYS A 180 -22.92 31.26 -2.33
CA LYS A 180 -24.30 30.75 -2.48
C LYS A 180 -24.61 30.29 -3.90
N THR A 181 -23.75 30.63 -4.86
CA THR A 181 -23.95 30.37 -6.29
C THR A 181 -22.70 29.75 -6.91
N VAL A 182 -22.86 29.01 -8.01
CA VAL A 182 -21.74 28.45 -8.79
C VAL A 182 -20.78 29.54 -9.27
N LYS A 183 -21.29 30.73 -9.63
CA LYS A 183 -20.47 31.87 -10.07
C LYS A 183 -19.55 32.38 -8.93
N GLN A 184 -20.08 32.48 -7.71
CA GLN A 184 -19.28 32.85 -6.53
C GLN A 184 -18.25 31.79 -6.18
N MET A 185 -18.62 30.50 -6.29
CA MET A 185 -17.68 29.40 -6.07
C MET A 185 -16.54 29.43 -7.10
N LYS A 186 -16.81 29.68 -8.39
CA LYS A 186 -15.76 29.84 -9.41
C LYS A 186 -14.78 30.97 -9.07
N ALA A 187 -15.29 32.12 -8.63
CA ALA A 187 -14.46 33.24 -8.22
C ALA A 187 -13.58 32.87 -7.01
N LEU A 188 -14.17 32.26 -5.98
CA LEU A 188 -13.44 31.81 -4.80
C LEU A 188 -12.37 30.77 -5.14
N MET A 189 -12.68 29.80 -6.01
CA MET A 189 -11.71 28.82 -6.48
C MET A 189 -10.58 29.48 -7.26
N PHE A 190 -10.88 30.47 -8.11
CA PHE A 190 -9.87 31.22 -8.85
C PHE A 190 -8.95 32.00 -7.90
N ASP A 191 -9.51 32.66 -6.89
CA ASP A 191 -8.76 33.40 -5.87
C ASP A 191 -7.87 32.46 -5.06
N ALA A 192 -8.38 31.28 -4.69
CA ALA A 192 -7.65 30.25 -3.96
C ALA A 192 -6.47 29.63 -4.74
N HIS A 193 -6.43 29.78 -6.07
CA HIS A 193 -5.27 29.39 -6.89
C HIS A 193 -4.21 30.49 -6.99
N GLN A 194 -4.50 31.72 -6.55
CA GLN A 194 -3.51 32.79 -6.58
C GLN A 194 -2.53 32.63 -5.39
N PRO A 195 -1.23 32.85 -5.62
CA PRO A 195 -0.24 32.87 -4.54
C PRO A 195 -0.61 33.88 -3.45
N GLY A 196 -0.49 33.50 -2.18
CA GLY A 196 -0.76 34.37 -1.02
C GLY A 196 -2.22 34.50 -0.60
N ASN A 197 -3.18 33.87 -1.32
CA ASN A 197 -4.59 33.86 -0.95
C ASN A 197 -4.97 32.64 -0.09
N GLU A 198 -4.28 32.46 1.04
CA GLU A 198 -4.46 31.33 1.95
C GLU A 198 -5.89 31.24 2.51
N ASP A 199 -6.52 32.39 2.81
CA ASP A 199 -7.89 32.46 3.32
C ASP A 199 -8.91 31.86 2.35
N ALA A 200 -8.74 32.14 1.05
CA ALA A 200 -9.62 31.59 0.00
C ALA A 200 -9.40 30.09 -0.13
N LEU A 201 -8.16 29.61 -0.03
CA LEU A 201 -7.83 28.19 -0.07
C LEU A 201 -8.44 27.44 1.14
N LEU A 202 -8.29 27.96 2.35
CA LEU A 202 -8.89 27.41 3.56
C LEU A 202 -10.42 27.35 3.44
N MET A 203 -11.05 28.41 2.91
CA MET A 203 -12.49 28.44 2.68
C MET A 203 -12.92 27.36 1.67
N VAL A 204 -12.19 27.18 0.57
CA VAL A 204 -12.50 26.12 -0.41
C VAL A 204 -12.32 24.73 0.20
N GLN A 205 -11.28 24.51 1.00
CA GLN A 205 -11.06 23.23 1.70
C GLN A 205 -12.19 22.92 2.68
N GLU A 206 -12.65 23.92 3.43
CA GLU A 206 -13.79 23.78 4.34
C GLU A 206 -15.09 23.46 3.57
N LEU A 207 -15.34 24.15 2.45
CA LEU A 207 -16.49 23.87 1.60
C LEU A 207 -16.40 22.50 0.90
N CYS A 208 -15.19 22.01 0.61
CA CYS A 208 -14.98 20.66 0.11
C CYS A 208 -15.37 19.63 1.17
N ARG A 209 -14.96 19.84 2.43
CA ARG A 209 -15.34 18.98 3.56
C ARG A 209 -16.86 18.98 3.75
N GLU A 210 -17.47 20.16 3.83
CA GLU A 210 -18.93 20.34 3.94
C GLU A 210 -19.67 19.63 2.79
N ALA A 211 -19.15 19.72 1.55
CA ALA A 211 -19.73 19.04 0.40
C ALA A 211 -19.60 17.51 0.44
N HIS A 212 -18.52 16.97 1.04
CA HIS A 212 -18.35 15.54 1.25
C HIS A 212 -19.28 14.99 2.32
N ASP A 213 -19.52 15.76 3.39
CA ASP A 213 -20.42 15.41 4.50
C ASP A 213 -21.91 15.54 4.11
N THR A 214 -22.22 16.35 3.09
CA THR A 214 -23.60 16.51 2.59
C THR A 214 -24.01 15.29 1.72
N PRO A 215 -25.15 14.62 2.02
CA PRO A 215 -25.71 13.56 1.18
C PRO A 215 -25.89 14.03 -0.26
N ARG A 216 -25.67 13.13 -1.23
CA ARG A 216 -25.56 13.50 -2.65
C ARG A 216 -26.82 14.21 -3.18
N GLU A 217 -27.98 13.80 -2.69
CA GLU A 217 -29.31 14.29 -3.04
C GLU A 217 -29.54 15.71 -2.50
N SER A 218 -28.94 16.02 -1.36
CA SER A 218 -29.03 17.32 -0.67
C SER A 218 -27.95 18.31 -1.07
N ARG A 219 -26.97 17.91 -1.91
CA ARG A 219 -25.89 18.81 -2.34
C ARG A 219 -26.41 19.96 -3.18
N MET A 220 -26.02 21.16 -2.81
CA MET A 220 -26.25 22.37 -3.60
C MET A 220 -25.45 22.34 -4.91
N ASP A 221 -25.89 23.08 -5.92
CA ASP A 221 -25.25 23.08 -7.25
C ASP A 221 -23.80 23.55 -7.20
N PHE A 222 -23.47 24.50 -6.33
CA PHE A 222 -22.08 24.93 -6.17
C PHE A 222 -21.21 23.88 -5.49
N GLN A 223 -21.76 23.04 -4.61
CA GLN A 223 -21.03 21.92 -3.99
C GLN A 223 -20.76 20.83 -5.04
N LYS A 224 -21.75 20.51 -5.89
CA LYS A 224 -21.58 19.60 -7.04
C LYS A 224 -20.51 20.12 -8.01
N TYR A 225 -20.53 21.43 -8.29
CA TYR A 225 -19.50 22.08 -9.11
C TYR A 225 -18.12 22.02 -8.44
N LEU A 226 -18.03 22.35 -7.14
CA LEU A 226 -16.78 22.32 -6.39
C LEU A 226 -16.13 20.94 -6.45
N LEU A 227 -16.86 19.87 -6.13
CA LEU A 227 -16.34 18.51 -6.11
C LEU A 227 -15.90 18.00 -7.50
N SER A 228 -16.46 18.54 -8.58
CA SER A 228 -16.08 18.15 -9.95
C SER A 228 -14.93 18.99 -10.50
N ALA A 229 -14.91 20.30 -10.24
CA ALA A 229 -14.00 21.25 -10.85
C ALA A 229 -12.78 21.60 -9.97
N TRP A 230 -12.83 21.41 -8.66
CA TRP A 230 -11.72 21.75 -7.78
C TRP A 230 -10.53 20.83 -7.99
N ARG A 231 -9.35 21.43 -8.11
CA ARG A 231 -8.05 20.79 -8.09
C ARG A 231 -7.25 21.50 -7.02
N ARG A 232 -6.63 20.75 -6.12
CA ARG A 232 -5.82 21.33 -5.04
C ARG A 232 -4.70 22.15 -5.69
N PRO A 233 -4.56 23.45 -5.40
CA PRO A 233 -3.42 24.23 -5.84
C PRO A 233 -2.15 23.57 -5.30
N VAL A 234 -1.13 23.43 -6.14
CA VAL A 234 0.19 22.98 -5.69
C VAL A 234 0.70 24.08 -4.75
N SER A 235 0.83 23.79 -3.46
CA SER A 235 1.31 24.76 -2.47
C SER A 235 2.68 25.27 -2.91
N LEU A 236 2.85 26.60 -2.91
CA LEU A 236 4.12 27.24 -3.27
C LEU A 236 5.24 26.99 -2.25
N ASP A 237 4.89 26.50 -1.06
CA ASP A 237 5.82 26.30 0.05
C ASP A 237 6.71 25.06 -0.13
N GLU A 238 6.42 24.21 -1.10
CA GLU A 238 7.39 23.21 -1.54
C GLU A 238 8.12 23.79 -2.76
N ASP A 239 9.40 24.09 -2.57
CA ASP A 239 10.41 24.46 -3.59
C ASP A 239 10.59 23.36 -4.68
N ASP A 240 9.66 22.42 -4.78
CA ASP A 240 9.59 21.40 -5.80
C ASP A 240 9.00 21.98 -7.09
N THR A 241 9.77 22.88 -7.70
CA THR A 241 9.52 23.44 -9.03
C THR A 241 9.40 22.35 -10.11
N SER A 242 9.78 21.10 -9.79
CA SER A 242 9.67 19.95 -10.70
C SER A 242 8.23 19.47 -10.93
N LEU A 243 7.29 19.76 -10.02
CA LEU A 243 5.88 19.34 -10.17
C LEU A 243 5.03 20.32 -11.00
N ARG A 244 5.50 21.55 -11.24
CA ARG A 244 4.72 22.60 -11.92
C ARG A 244 4.57 22.42 -13.43
N TYR A 245 5.35 21.52 -14.02
CA TYR A 245 5.35 21.24 -15.46
C TYR A 245 5.16 19.76 -15.77
N ALA A 246 4.60 18.96 -14.86
CA ALA A 246 4.14 17.64 -15.26
C ALA A 246 3.12 17.86 -16.40
N PRO A 247 3.45 17.46 -17.66
CA PRO A 247 2.57 17.67 -18.79
C PRO A 247 1.22 17.09 -18.41
N SER A 248 0.14 17.83 -18.71
CA SER A 248 -1.24 17.42 -18.43
C SER A 248 -1.37 15.92 -18.70
N GLY A 249 -1.37 15.13 -17.61
CA GLY A 249 -1.32 13.69 -17.74
C GLY A 249 -2.52 13.21 -18.55
N PRO A 250 -2.51 11.97 -19.04
CA PRO A 250 -3.66 11.43 -19.74
C PRO A 250 -4.95 11.66 -18.93
N ASP A 251 -6.04 11.94 -19.66
CA ASP A 251 -7.36 12.07 -19.07
C ASP A 251 -7.71 10.84 -18.23
N ASN A 252 -8.56 11.02 -17.22
CA ASN A 252 -8.98 9.91 -16.37
C ASN A 252 -9.73 8.87 -17.22
N PRO A 253 -9.26 7.61 -17.30
CA PRO A 253 -9.90 6.60 -18.13
C PRO A 253 -11.33 6.35 -17.71
N THR A 254 -12.18 5.95 -18.67
CA THR A 254 -13.56 5.59 -18.37
C THR A 254 -13.62 4.33 -17.50
N PHE A 255 -14.75 4.09 -16.84
CA PHE A 255 -14.92 2.89 -16.01
C PHE A 255 -14.77 1.59 -16.84
N ASP A 256 -15.20 1.60 -18.09
CA ASP A 256 -15.09 0.43 -18.98
C ASP A 256 -13.79 0.37 -19.77
N ALA A 257 -12.90 1.35 -19.59
CA ALA A 257 -11.59 1.37 -20.22
C ALA A 257 -10.78 0.10 -19.86
N PRO A 258 -9.99 -0.43 -20.81
CA PRO A 258 -9.14 -1.59 -20.59
C PRO A 258 -8.08 -1.30 -19.52
N ALA A 259 -7.54 -2.37 -18.93
CA ALA A 259 -6.55 -2.25 -17.85
C ALA A 259 -5.26 -1.54 -18.31
N GLU A 260 -4.91 -1.68 -19.58
CA GLU A 260 -3.75 -1.04 -20.21
C GLU A 260 -3.87 0.49 -20.19
N GLU A 261 -5.06 1.04 -20.41
CA GLU A 261 -5.30 2.49 -20.35
C GLU A 261 -5.18 3.00 -18.90
N TRP A 262 -5.73 2.25 -17.94
CA TRP A 262 -5.55 2.52 -16.51
C TRP A 262 -4.09 2.42 -16.06
N TYR A 263 -3.32 1.46 -16.61
CA TYR A 263 -1.89 1.32 -16.35
C TYR A 263 -1.13 2.57 -16.81
N MET A 264 -1.37 3.03 -18.05
CA MET A 264 -0.73 4.24 -18.57
C MET A 264 -1.11 5.47 -17.74
N TYR A 265 -2.37 5.56 -17.31
CA TYR A 265 -2.84 6.63 -16.42
C TYR A 265 -2.12 6.63 -15.07
N TYR A 266 -1.97 5.47 -14.42
CA TYR A 266 -1.27 5.36 -13.14
C TYR A 266 0.24 5.57 -13.28
N GLN A 267 0.84 5.13 -14.39
CA GLN A 267 2.26 5.34 -14.67
C GLN A 267 2.58 6.82 -14.87
N ALA A 268 1.72 7.58 -15.54
CA ALA A 268 1.90 9.00 -15.77
C ALA A 268 1.76 9.87 -14.51
N ARG A 269 1.32 9.29 -13.37
CA ARG A 269 1.07 10.02 -12.11
C ARG A 269 1.74 9.33 -10.91
N PRO A 270 3.08 9.24 -10.87
CA PRO A 270 3.80 8.46 -9.86
C PRO A 270 3.78 9.09 -8.45
N SER A 271 3.80 10.42 -8.34
CA SER A 271 4.03 11.14 -7.07
C SER A 271 2.76 11.60 -6.33
N SER A 272 1.66 11.80 -7.03
CA SER A 272 0.48 12.52 -6.50
C SER A 272 -0.76 11.67 -6.26
N PHE A 273 -0.73 10.40 -6.67
CA PHE A 273 -1.85 9.48 -6.46
C PHE A 273 -1.37 8.22 -5.74
N GLU A 274 -1.93 7.98 -4.55
CA GLU A 274 -1.94 6.65 -3.98
C GLU A 274 -2.58 5.71 -5.00
N LEU A 275 -1.85 4.64 -5.37
CA LEU A 275 -2.43 3.61 -6.21
C LEU A 275 -3.59 2.95 -5.46
N PRO A 276 -4.62 2.49 -6.17
CA PRO A 276 -5.64 1.66 -5.55
C PRO A 276 -5.02 0.50 -4.77
N ARG A 277 -5.64 0.17 -3.63
CA ARG A 277 -5.20 -0.94 -2.77
C ARG A 277 -5.02 -2.23 -3.59
N GLY A 278 -3.89 -2.90 -3.36
CA GLY A 278 -3.50 -4.14 -4.00
C GLY A 278 -2.64 -3.99 -5.26
N ILE A 279 -2.47 -2.77 -5.79
CA ILE A 279 -1.62 -2.53 -6.95
C ILE A 279 -0.20 -2.22 -6.47
N ARG A 280 0.73 -3.17 -6.69
CA ARG A 280 2.14 -3.00 -6.33
C ARG A 280 2.85 -2.08 -7.33
N ARG A 281 4.01 -1.56 -6.91
CA ARG A 281 4.96 -0.86 -7.79
C ARG A 281 6.22 -1.71 -8.00
N ASP A 282 6.76 -1.68 -9.20
CA ASP A 282 8.07 -2.26 -9.52
C ASP A 282 9.22 -1.38 -8.96
N SER A 283 10.46 -1.80 -9.18
CA SER A 283 11.65 -1.05 -8.76
C SER A 283 11.81 0.32 -9.42
N GLU A 284 11.11 0.57 -10.53
CA GLU A 284 11.09 1.86 -11.23
C GLU A 284 9.89 2.72 -10.80
N GLY A 285 9.12 2.25 -9.81
CA GLY A 285 7.92 2.94 -9.33
C GLY A 285 6.71 2.79 -10.25
N ARG A 286 6.74 1.96 -11.29
CA ARG A 286 5.60 1.73 -12.19
C ARG A 286 4.63 0.73 -11.58
N PRO A 287 3.31 0.85 -11.79
CA PRO A 287 2.35 -0.14 -11.32
C PRO A 287 2.60 -1.50 -11.99
N PHE A 288 2.29 -2.62 -11.33
CA PHE A 288 2.26 -3.92 -12.02
C PHE A 288 0.99 -4.06 -12.86
N LEU A 289 1.13 -4.32 -14.17
CA LEU A 289 -0.02 -4.48 -15.07
C LEU A 289 -0.95 -5.61 -14.66
N SER A 290 -0.42 -6.72 -14.13
CA SER A 290 -1.21 -7.83 -13.59
C SER A 290 -2.15 -7.40 -12.47
N ASP A 291 -1.66 -6.55 -11.57
CA ASP A 291 -2.44 -6.09 -10.43
C ASP A 291 -3.50 -5.05 -10.88
N VAL A 292 -3.18 -4.23 -11.89
CA VAL A 292 -4.16 -3.33 -12.52
C VAL A 292 -5.27 -4.14 -13.20
N LYS A 293 -4.93 -5.21 -13.95
CA LYS A 293 -5.91 -6.12 -14.55
C LYS A 293 -6.83 -6.74 -13.50
N ALA A 294 -6.27 -7.31 -12.43
CA ALA A 294 -7.02 -7.88 -11.33
C ALA A 294 -7.96 -6.85 -10.69
N PHE A 295 -7.44 -5.66 -10.37
CA PHE A 295 -8.23 -4.56 -9.81
C PHE A 295 -9.39 -4.16 -10.74
N ARG A 296 -9.15 -4.04 -12.05
CA ARG A 296 -10.20 -3.71 -13.02
C ARG A 296 -11.24 -4.82 -13.16
N THR A 297 -10.82 -6.08 -13.19
CA THR A 297 -11.73 -7.23 -13.22
C THR A 297 -12.68 -7.21 -12.02
N VAL A 298 -12.14 -7.06 -10.80
CA VAL A 298 -12.94 -6.95 -9.57
C VAL A 298 -13.87 -5.73 -9.59
N ALA A 299 -13.39 -4.59 -10.06
CA ALA A 299 -14.20 -3.38 -10.14
C ALA A 299 -15.40 -3.55 -11.09
N ARG A 300 -15.20 -4.18 -12.26
CA ARG A 300 -16.23 -4.38 -13.29
C ARG A 300 -17.23 -5.48 -12.94
N LEU A 301 -16.80 -6.53 -12.25
CA LEU A 301 -17.68 -7.58 -11.71
C LEU A 301 -18.39 -7.17 -10.42
N GLY A 302 -18.03 -6.02 -9.85
CA GLY A 302 -18.65 -5.50 -8.64
C GLY A 302 -20.12 -5.13 -8.83
N PRO A 303 -20.90 -5.02 -7.74
CA PRO A 303 -22.27 -4.55 -7.80
C PRO A 303 -22.34 -3.11 -8.36
N THR A 304 -23.40 -2.80 -9.10
CA THR A 304 -23.67 -1.45 -9.61
C THR A 304 -23.75 -0.44 -8.45
N ARG A 305 -23.43 0.84 -8.70
CA ARG A 305 -23.76 1.90 -7.74
C ARG A 305 -25.27 2.13 -7.78
N SER A 306 -26.05 1.31 -7.08
CA SER A 306 -27.40 1.73 -6.70
C SER A 306 -27.30 2.59 -5.44
N GLU A 307 -28.20 3.57 -5.31
CA GLU A 307 -28.23 4.49 -4.16
C GLU A 307 -28.73 3.79 -2.88
N GLU A 308 -29.43 2.67 -3.02
CA GLU A 308 -30.10 1.98 -1.90
C GLU A 308 -29.16 1.13 -1.02
N ASP A 309 -27.92 0.85 -1.45
CA ASP A 309 -27.02 -0.10 -0.76
C ASP A 309 -25.56 0.42 -0.71
N ALA A 310 -25.31 1.52 0.00
CA ALA A 310 -23.94 2.07 0.15
C ALA A 310 -22.95 1.04 0.75
N ASP A 311 -23.44 0.14 1.61
CA ASP A 311 -22.63 -0.83 2.36
C ASP A 311 -22.26 -2.09 1.56
N ILE A 312 -22.90 -2.34 0.42
CA ILE A 312 -22.68 -3.59 -0.32
C ILE A 312 -21.30 -3.65 -0.97
N ARG A 313 -20.76 -2.50 -1.42
CA ARG A 313 -19.48 -2.45 -2.15
C ARG A 313 -18.28 -2.74 -1.23
N PRO A 314 -18.14 -2.10 -0.06
CA PRO A 314 -17.10 -2.48 0.90
C PRO A 314 -17.19 -3.95 1.28
N ARG A 315 -18.42 -4.46 1.53
CA ARG A 315 -18.64 -5.86 1.86
C ARG A 315 -18.22 -6.81 0.73
N TYR A 316 -18.68 -6.56 -0.49
CA TYR A 316 -18.30 -7.32 -1.68
C TYR A 316 -16.78 -7.36 -1.85
N LYS A 317 -16.10 -6.22 -1.72
CA LYS A 317 -14.64 -6.14 -1.86
C LYS A 317 -13.94 -7.02 -0.81
N ARG A 318 -14.40 -7.02 0.45
CA ARG A 318 -13.88 -7.91 1.50
C ARG A 318 -14.06 -9.39 1.15
N LEU A 319 -15.24 -9.78 0.68
CA LEU A 319 -15.53 -11.17 0.29
C LEU A 319 -14.68 -11.62 -0.90
N VAL A 320 -14.50 -10.76 -1.91
CA VAL A 320 -13.59 -11.01 -3.04
C VAL A 320 -12.16 -11.17 -2.56
N MET A 321 -11.68 -10.29 -1.67
CA MET A 321 -10.34 -10.42 -1.09
C MET A 321 -10.17 -11.77 -0.39
N ILE A 322 -11.13 -12.19 0.45
CA ILE A 322 -11.07 -13.49 1.14
C ILE A 322 -11.05 -14.65 0.15
N LEU A 323 -11.93 -14.62 -0.86
CA LEU A 323 -12.07 -15.66 -1.86
C LEU A 323 -10.77 -15.95 -2.62
N PHE A 324 -10.03 -14.89 -2.97
CA PHE A 324 -8.79 -15.01 -3.75
C PHE A 324 -7.51 -14.93 -2.92
N PHE A 325 -7.59 -14.52 -1.65
CA PHE A 325 -6.43 -14.52 -0.75
C PHE A 325 -5.94 -15.94 -0.48
N VAL A 326 -6.86 -16.88 -0.21
CA VAL A 326 -6.56 -18.28 0.09
C VAL A 326 -6.46 -19.08 -1.22
N PRO A 327 -5.26 -19.59 -1.60
CA PRO A 327 -5.10 -20.36 -2.83
C PRO A 327 -6.05 -21.56 -2.89
N GLY A 328 -6.67 -21.79 -4.05
CA GLY A 328 -7.59 -22.90 -4.28
C GLY A 328 -8.95 -22.80 -3.57
N LEU A 329 -9.23 -21.76 -2.79
CA LEU A 329 -10.55 -21.56 -2.17
C LEU A 329 -11.65 -21.38 -3.22
N TYR A 330 -11.37 -20.60 -4.26
CA TYR A 330 -12.27 -20.42 -5.39
C TYR A 330 -12.61 -21.75 -6.08
N LEU A 331 -11.58 -22.56 -6.38
CA LEU A 331 -11.75 -23.88 -7.00
C LEU A 331 -12.62 -24.82 -6.16
N ARG A 332 -12.44 -24.83 -4.84
CA ARG A 332 -13.29 -25.61 -3.92
C ARG A 332 -14.74 -25.12 -3.95
N ALA A 333 -14.95 -23.81 -3.92
CA ALA A 333 -16.30 -23.23 -3.93
C ALA A 333 -17.07 -23.56 -5.22
N ILE A 334 -16.43 -23.47 -6.39
CA ILE A 334 -17.05 -23.81 -7.68
C ILE A 334 -17.32 -25.32 -7.81
N THR A 335 -16.39 -26.16 -7.33
CA THR A 335 -16.50 -27.63 -7.42
C THR A 335 -17.63 -28.13 -6.53
N LYS A 336 -17.70 -27.64 -5.28
CA LYS A 336 -18.76 -27.97 -4.34
C LYS A 336 -20.14 -27.53 -4.85
N SER A 337 -20.20 -26.44 -5.60
CA SER A 337 -21.44 -25.90 -6.15
C SER A 337 -21.82 -26.52 -7.52
N GLY A 338 -20.99 -27.40 -8.09
CA GLY A 338 -21.24 -28.02 -9.39
C GLY A 338 -21.34 -27.01 -10.55
N LEU A 339 -20.61 -25.89 -10.47
CA LEU A 339 -20.72 -24.81 -11.44
C LEU A 339 -19.89 -25.09 -12.71
N THR A 340 -20.47 -24.84 -13.87
CA THR A 340 -19.76 -24.81 -15.15
C THR A 340 -19.30 -23.39 -15.45
N ILE A 341 -18.02 -23.25 -15.83
CA ILE A 341 -17.41 -21.96 -16.14
C ILE A 341 -17.42 -21.74 -17.66
N PRO A 342 -18.01 -20.65 -18.17
CA PRO A 342 -17.90 -20.29 -19.58
C PRO A 342 -16.44 -20.06 -20.00
N GLY A 343 -16.06 -20.47 -21.20
CA GLY A 343 -14.70 -20.25 -21.74
C GLY A 343 -14.37 -18.80 -22.10
N THR A 344 -15.30 -17.87 -21.90
CA THR A 344 -15.13 -16.45 -22.22
C THR A 344 -15.54 -15.59 -21.03
N ILE A 345 -14.69 -14.64 -20.66
CA ILE A 345 -14.96 -13.72 -19.56
C ILE A 345 -16.01 -12.69 -19.98
N THR A 346 -17.03 -12.51 -19.15
CA THR A 346 -18.07 -11.47 -19.33
C THR A 346 -18.11 -10.55 -18.12
N TYR A 347 -18.11 -9.24 -18.36
CA TYR A 347 -18.09 -8.23 -17.30
C TYR A 347 -19.49 -7.78 -16.90
N ALA A 348 -20.31 -8.72 -16.44
CA ALA A 348 -21.64 -8.42 -15.92
C ALA A 348 -21.53 -8.00 -14.44
N HIS A 349 -22.19 -6.91 -14.07
CA HIS A 349 -22.28 -6.51 -12.66
C HIS A 349 -23.03 -7.57 -11.83
N MET A 350 -22.55 -7.80 -10.60
CA MET A 350 -23.27 -8.63 -9.63
C MET A 350 -24.64 -8.01 -9.35
N LYS A 351 -25.70 -8.74 -9.73
CA LYS A 351 -27.07 -8.34 -9.39
C LYS A 351 -27.35 -8.76 -7.95
N TRP A 352 -27.64 -7.77 -7.12
CA TRP A 352 -28.08 -8.00 -5.76
C TRP A 352 -29.60 -7.86 -5.68
N SER A 353 -30.26 -8.91 -5.19
CA SER A 353 -31.69 -8.84 -4.91
C SER A 353 -31.84 -8.39 -3.47
N SER A 354 -32.44 -7.22 -3.24
CA SER A 354 -32.59 -6.56 -1.92
C SER A 354 -33.39 -7.34 -0.85
N GLY A 355 -33.70 -8.62 -1.08
CA GLY A 355 -34.32 -9.53 -0.12
C GLY A 355 -33.56 -10.86 0.07
N ALA A 356 -32.43 -11.08 -0.59
CA ALA A 356 -31.75 -12.37 -0.65
C ALA A 356 -30.85 -12.70 0.56
N GLY A 357 -31.04 -12.04 1.70
CA GLY A 357 -30.21 -12.26 2.88
C GLY A 357 -28.85 -11.58 2.76
N VAL A 358 -27.82 -12.13 3.40
CA VAL A 358 -26.49 -11.52 3.51
C VAL A 358 -25.55 -12.06 2.42
N VAL A 359 -24.85 -11.20 1.65
CA VAL A 359 -23.88 -11.64 0.62
C VAL A 359 -22.83 -12.54 1.25
N THR A 360 -22.64 -13.74 0.70
CA THR A 360 -21.62 -14.71 1.15
C THR A 360 -20.46 -14.84 0.16
N VAL A 361 -19.37 -15.48 0.59
CA VAL A 361 -18.23 -15.82 -0.28
C VAL A 361 -18.67 -16.74 -1.44
N ASN A 362 -19.61 -17.67 -1.19
CA ASN A 362 -20.13 -18.57 -2.21
C ASN A 362 -20.95 -17.84 -3.27
N ASP A 363 -21.67 -16.77 -2.92
CA ASP A 363 -22.39 -15.96 -3.90
C ASP A 363 -21.43 -15.21 -4.81
N VAL A 364 -20.33 -14.68 -4.26
CA VAL A 364 -19.25 -14.07 -5.04
C VAL A 364 -18.59 -15.11 -5.94
N ALA A 365 -18.27 -16.29 -5.43
CA ALA A 365 -17.67 -17.37 -6.22
C ALA A 365 -18.57 -17.79 -7.39
N ARG A 366 -19.88 -17.97 -7.13
CA ARG A 366 -20.88 -18.28 -8.15
C ARG A 366 -20.97 -17.20 -9.23
N HIS A 367 -20.94 -15.94 -8.81
CA HIS A 367 -20.97 -14.82 -9.73
C HIS A 367 -19.73 -14.79 -10.64
N PHE A 368 -18.53 -14.88 -10.06
CA PHE A 368 -17.28 -14.92 -10.84
C PHE A 368 -17.24 -16.11 -11.81
N ALA A 369 -17.75 -17.28 -11.38
CA ALA A 369 -17.83 -18.46 -12.24
C ALA A 369 -18.78 -18.26 -13.42
N THR A 370 -19.96 -17.68 -13.16
CA THR A 370 -20.92 -17.30 -14.22
C THR A 370 -20.32 -16.29 -15.21
N CYS A 371 -19.41 -15.44 -14.72
CA CYS A 371 -18.70 -14.46 -15.51
C CYS A 371 -17.48 -15.03 -16.26
N GLY A 372 -17.21 -16.34 -16.19
CA GLY A 372 -16.12 -16.97 -16.95
C GLY A 372 -14.75 -16.91 -16.28
N ILE A 373 -14.66 -16.53 -15.01
CA ILE A 373 -13.39 -16.53 -14.27
C ILE A 373 -13.01 -17.98 -13.94
N THR A 374 -11.83 -18.41 -14.39
CA THR A 374 -11.33 -19.77 -14.16
C THR A 374 -10.58 -19.88 -12.83
N ALA A 375 -10.33 -21.11 -12.38
CA ALA A 375 -9.46 -21.34 -11.23
C ALA A 375 -8.02 -20.86 -11.47
N HIS A 376 -7.56 -20.91 -12.73
CA HIS A 376 -6.26 -20.38 -13.11
C HIS A 376 -6.21 -18.86 -12.93
N ASP A 377 -7.21 -18.13 -13.44
CA ASP A 377 -7.30 -16.67 -13.29
C ASP A 377 -7.39 -16.27 -11.81
N ALA A 378 -8.17 -17.03 -11.02
CA ALA A 378 -8.32 -16.82 -9.59
C ALA A 378 -6.98 -16.89 -8.84
N ASP A 379 -6.17 -17.92 -9.06
CA ASP A 379 -4.93 -18.13 -8.31
C ASP A 379 -3.75 -17.30 -8.85
N HIS A 380 -3.68 -17.10 -10.18
CA HIS A 380 -2.54 -16.46 -10.84
C HIS A 380 -2.74 -14.97 -11.14
N GLU A 381 -3.96 -14.50 -11.39
CA GLU A 381 -4.24 -13.08 -11.65
C GLU A 381 -4.80 -12.38 -10.41
N LEU A 382 -5.90 -12.90 -9.85
CA LEU A 382 -6.62 -12.25 -8.74
C LEU A 382 -5.94 -12.49 -7.38
N GLY A 383 -5.33 -13.66 -7.19
CA GLY A 383 -4.71 -14.06 -5.92
C GLY A 383 -3.56 -13.16 -5.48
N PRO A 384 -2.55 -12.85 -6.32
CA PRO A 384 -1.47 -11.94 -5.96
C PRO A 384 -1.98 -10.55 -5.54
N TRP A 385 -2.96 -10.01 -6.27
CA TRP A 385 -3.59 -8.73 -5.94
C TRP A 385 -4.34 -8.78 -4.60
N ALA A 386 -5.08 -9.85 -4.33
CA ALA A 386 -5.82 -10.01 -3.07
C ALA A 386 -4.87 -10.12 -1.86
N ARG A 387 -3.74 -10.81 -2.01
CA ARG A 387 -2.69 -10.88 -0.99
C ARG A 387 -2.07 -9.52 -0.70
N GLU A 388 -1.80 -8.72 -1.72
CA GLU A 388 -1.33 -7.35 -1.50
C GLU A 388 -2.39 -6.46 -0.84
N CYS A 389 -3.67 -6.61 -1.23
CA CYS A 389 -4.75 -5.89 -0.55
C CYS A 389 -4.80 -6.19 0.94
N PHE A 390 -4.60 -7.45 1.30
CA PHE A 390 -4.54 -7.90 2.69
C PHE A 390 -3.31 -7.35 3.42
N ALA A 391 -2.14 -7.42 2.79
CA ALA A 391 -0.91 -6.86 3.35
C ALA A 391 -1.04 -5.35 3.59
N ASP A 392 -1.70 -4.62 2.68
CA ASP A 392 -1.98 -3.18 2.85
C ASP A 392 -2.92 -2.90 4.02
N ALA A 393 -4.00 -3.67 4.15
CA ALA A 393 -4.89 -3.58 5.31
C ALA A 393 -4.15 -3.82 6.63
N LEU A 394 -3.26 -4.82 6.66
CA LEU A 394 -2.45 -5.14 7.83
C LEU A 394 -1.50 -3.98 8.18
N ARG A 395 -0.79 -3.42 7.19
CA ARG A 395 0.11 -2.27 7.39
C ARG A 395 -0.62 -1.04 7.93
N LYS A 396 -1.89 -0.85 7.55
CA LYS A 396 -2.73 0.28 7.98
C LYS A 396 -3.47 0.03 9.30
N GLY A 397 -3.37 -1.17 9.89
CA GLY A 397 -4.09 -1.52 11.11
C GLY A 397 -5.60 -1.70 10.91
N GLU A 398 -6.07 -1.88 9.67
CA GLU A 398 -7.49 -2.00 9.32
C GLU A 398 -7.98 -3.47 9.37
N LEU A 399 -7.34 -4.32 10.17
CA LEU A 399 -7.64 -5.75 10.21
C LEU A 399 -8.98 -6.05 10.90
N GLU A 400 -9.38 -5.20 11.86
CA GLU A 400 -10.65 -5.34 12.57
C GLU A 400 -11.86 -5.26 11.62
N ASP A 401 -11.74 -4.50 10.54
CA ASP A 401 -12.78 -4.39 9.52
C ASP A 401 -12.90 -5.64 8.65
N LEU A 402 -11.88 -6.50 8.62
CA LEU A 402 -11.90 -7.69 7.78
C LEU A 402 -12.58 -8.90 8.46
N LYS A 403 -12.76 -8.90 9.79
CA LYS A 403 -13.38 -9.98 10.61
C LYS A 403 -13.29 -11.37 9.94
N LEU A 404 -12.06 -11.79 9.57
CA LEU A 404 -11.87 -13.02 8.82
C LEU A 404 -12.29 -14.25 9.61
N GLU A 405 -12.28 -14.17 10.93
CA GLU A 405 -12.48 -15.31 11.82
C GLU A 405 -13.84 -15.98 11.56
N GLY A 406 -14.94 -15.24 11.53
CA GLY A 406 -16.26 -15.82 11.21
C GLY A 406 -16.42 -16.25 9.74
N LEU A 407 -15.64 -15.68 8.81
CA LEU A 407 -15.71 -16.00 7.38
C LEU A 407 -14.85 -17.20 7.00
N LEU A 408 -13.74 -17.45 7.70
CA LEU A 408 -12.90 -18.64 7.50
C LEU A 408 -13.45 -19.84 8.27
N GLU A 409 -14.06 -19.65 9.44
CA GLU A 409 -14.70 -20.72 10.22
C GLU A 409 -15.99 -21.24 9.57
N SER A 410 -16.65 -20.44 8.72
CA SER A 410 -17.78 -20.88 7.90
C SER A 410 -17.37 -21.56 6.60
N LEU A 411 -16.07 -21.62 6.28
CA LEU A 411 -15.58 -22.46 5.19
C LEU A 411 -15.46 -23.89 5.73
N PRO A 412 -16.20 -24.86 5.16
CA PRO A 412 -16.05 -26.24 5.56
C PRO A 412 -14.63 -26.69 5.23
N ILE A 413 -13.84 -26.89 6.29
CA ILE A 413 -12.52 -27.51 6.23
C ILE A 413 -12.78 -29.01 6.19
N ASP A 414 -13.10 -29.53 5.01
CA ASP A 414 -13.07 -30.97 4.73
C ASP A 414 -11.68 -31.37 4.21
#